data_AF-L7LES0-F1
#
_entry.id   AF-L7LES0-F1
#
_cell.length_a   1.000
_cell.length_b   1.000
_cell.length_c   1.000
_cell.angle_alpha   90.00
_cell.angle_beta   90.00
_cell.angle_gamma   90.00
#
_symmetry.space_group_name_H-M   'P 1'
#
loop_
_entity.id
_entity.type
_entity.pdbx_description
1 polymer ?
#
loop_
_entity_poly.entity_id
_entity_poly.type
_entity_poly.pdbx_seq_one_letter_code
_entity_poly.pdbx_strand_id
1 'polypeptide(L)'
;MMSENTAETEIFGAWGAVLPDLSRAQLAVVGSDGQFAVIHRIADDQWQTLAFAYDEESARRIAELIRAMTPMPDHLRIGGTGIQTGQDTDHPGVEWVVATAVVEDADPIVRITGPGTHRLWVVPSTDGEVLGLLNPDGDPHELAEFTSVDGADAFIAMIDALFALQGSRGFAEGPAERS
;
A
#
# COMPACT_ATOMS: atom_id res chain seq x y z
N MET A 1 37.55 -15.35 13.32
CA MET A 1 36.21 -15.29 13.94
C MET A 1 35.40 -14.39 13.03
N MET A 2 34.62 -14.99 12.11
CA MET A 2 33.75 -14.23 11.22
C MET A 2 32.52 -13.87 12.04
N SER A 3 32.30 -12.58 12.27
CA SER A 3 31.04 -12.11 12.83
C SER A 3 29.95 -12.41 11.81
N GLU A 4 28.96 -13.22 12.18
CA GLU A 4 27.69 -13.27 11.47
C GLU A 4 27.09 -11.86 11.54
N ASN A 5 27.19 -11.12 10.44
CA ASN A 5 26.48 -9.86 10.28
C ASN A 5 25.04 -10.26 9.95
N THR A 6 24.23 -10.52 10.99
CA THR A 6 22.78 -10.71 10.80
C THR A 6 22.25 -9.40 10.23
N ALA A 7 21.80 -9.46 8.98
CA ALA A 7 21.13 -8.34 8.34
C ALA A 7 19.95 -7.89 9.21
N GLU A 8 20.00 -6.67 9.74
CA GLU A 8 18.90 -6.12 10.51
C GLU A 8 17.79 -5.71 9.55
N THR A 9 16.61 -6.32 9.70
CA THR A 9 15.44 -5.96 8.91
C THR A 9 14.78 -4.72 9.51
N GLU A 10 14.72 -3.63 8.75
CA GLU A 10 13.97 -2.42 9.10
C GLU A 10 12.51 -2.58 8.63
N ILE A 11 11.55 -2.15 9.46
CA ILE A 11 10.13 -2.08 9.11
C ILE A 11 9.73 -0.60 9.02
N PHE A 12 9.45 -0.12 7.81
CA PHE A 12 9.02 1.27 7.56
C PHE A 12 7.55 1.49 7.92
N GLY A 13 6.73 0.45 7.78
CA GLY A 13 5.33 0.45 8.18
C GLY A 13 4.72 -0.94 8.10
N ALA A 14 3.71 -1.19 8.92
CA ALA A 14 2.96 -2.43 8.94
C ALA A 14 1.47 -2.16 9.24
N TRP A 15 0.60 -2.90 8.58
CA TRP A 15 -0.85 -2.77 8.68
C TRP A 15 -1.50 -4.15 8.74
N GLY A 16 -2.66 -4.21 9.37
CA GLY A 16 -3.53 -5.38 9.37
C GLY A 16 -4.92 -4.99 8.90
N ALA A 17 -5.55 -5.88 8.14
CA ALA A 17 -6.91 -5.69 7.66
C ALA A 17 -7.71 -7.01 7.73
N VAL A 18 -9.02 -6.90 7.61
CA VAL A 18 -9.90 -8.05 7.35
C VAL A 18 -10.36 -7.94 5.91
N LEU A 19 -10.01 -8.94 5.10
CA LEU A 19 -10.39 -9.01 3.70
C LEU A 19 -11.89 -9.33 3.53
N PRO A 20 -12.48 -9.14 2.34
CA PRO A 20 -13.91 -9.38 2.11
C PRO A 20 -14.38 -10.82 2.40
N ASP A 21 -13.47 -11.79 2.29
CA ASP A 21 -13.69 -13.21 2.63
C ASP A 21 -13.58 -13.51 4.14
N LEU A 22 -13.43 -12.45 4.97
CA LEU A 22 -13.23 -12.48 6.42
C LEU A 22 -11.85 -12.98 6.87
N SER A 23 -10.93 -13.21 5.94
CA SER A 23 -9.55 -13.56 6.25
C SER A 23 -8.81 -12.37 6.84
N ARG A 24 -7.98 -12.61 7.87
CA ARG A 24 -7.08 -11.58 8.40
C ARG A 24 -5.87 -11.48 7.49
N ALA A 25 -5.51 -10.28 7.07
CA ALA A 25 -4.31 -10.04 6.26
C ALA A 25 -3.38 -9.06 6.95
N GLN A 26 -2.10 -9.17 6.66
CA GLN A 26 -1.08 -8.21 7.07
C GLN A 26 -0.25 -7.78 5.88
N LEU A 27 0.16 -6.52 5.91
CA LEU A 27 1.04 -5.89 4.93
C LEU A 27 2.17 -5.19 5.68
N ALA A 28 3.38 -5.27 5.17
CA ALA A 28 4.49 -4.47 5.67
C ALA A 28 5.35 -3.96 4.51
N VAL A 29 5.98 -2.80 4.74
CA VAL A 29 7.08 -2.32 3.90
C VAL A 29 8.35 -2.48 4.71
N VAL A 30 9.31 -3.22 4.17
CA VAL A 30 10.52 -3.66 4.89
C VAL A 30 11.78 -3.38 4.07
N GLY A 31 12.92 -3.29 4.76
CA GLY A 31 14.24 -3.15 4.17
C GLY A 31 15.24 -4.11 4.81
N SER A 32 16.09 -4.75 4.01
CA SER A 32 17.18 -5.62 4.48
C SER A 32 18.28 -5.67 3.44
N ASP A 33 19.54 -5.49 3.85
CA ASP A 33 20.72 -5.55 2.98
C ASP A 33 20.63 -4.71 1.69
N GLY A 34 20.01 -3.52 1.79
CA GLY A 34 19.83 -2.62 0.63
C GLY A 34 18.74 -3.06 -0.36
N GLN A 35 17.96 -4.07 -0.01
CA GLN A 35 16.73 -4.45 -0.72
C GLN A 35 15.51 -3.98 0.05
N PHE A 36 14.50 -3.50 -0.67
CA PHE A 36 13.29 -2.94 -0.10
C PHE A 36 12.07 -3.60 -0.73
N ALA A 37 11.12 -4.02 0.09
CA ALA A 37 10.01 -4.83 -0.37
C ALA A 37 8.70 -4.47 0.31
N VAL A 38 7.61 -4.62 -0.43
CA VAL A 38 6.25 -4.71 0.09
C VAL A 38 5.93 -6.19 0.25
N ILE A 39 5.67 -6.62 1.47
CA ILE A 39 5.36 -8.01 1.81
C ILE A 39 3.97 -8.13 2.39
N HIS A 40 3.32 -9.26 2.17
CA HIS A 40 2.02 -9.57 2.77
C HIS A 40 1.94 -10.99 3.29
N ARG A 41 0.97 -11.23 4.17
CA ARG A 41 0.53 -12.58 4.55
C ARG A 41 -0.97 -12.61 4.82
N ILE A 42 -1.59 -13.75 4.60
CA ILE A 42 -2.98 -14.03 4.94
C ILE A 42 -2.99 -15.07 6.07
N ALA A 43 -3.73 -14.78 7.13
CA ALA A 43 -3.78 -15.58 8.35
C ALA A 43 -2.37 -15.98 8.85
N ASP A 44 -2.13 -17.28 9.01
CA ASP A 44 -0.86 -17.86 9.48
C ASP A 44 0.02 -18.37 8.32
N ASP A 45 -0.26 -17.94 7.09
CA ASP A 45 0.57 -18.28 5.92
C ASP A 45 1.95 -17.62 5.98
N GLN A 46 2.82 -18.08 5.09
CA GLN A 46 4.15 -17.49 4.90
C GLN A 46 4.05 -16.07 4.36
N TRP A 47 4.99 -15.22 4.76
CA TRP A 47 5.17 -13.91 4.13
C TRP A 47 5.55 -14.06 2.65
N GLN A 48 4.89 -13.29 1.81
CA GLN A 48 5.10 -13.26 0.37
C GLN A 48 5.45 -11.84 -0.07
N THR A 49 6.46 -11.71 -0.94
CA THR A 49 6.81 -10.44 -1.55
C THR A 49 5.83 -10.09 -2.67
N LEU A 50 5.13 -8.97 -2.49
CA LEU A 50 4.21 -8.42 -3.49
C LEU A 50 4.94 -7.55 -4.51
N ALA A 51 5.85 -6.70 -4.03
CA ALA A 51 6.58 -5.74 -4.85
C ALA A 51 7.97 -5.46 -4.29
N PHE A 52 8.87 -5.04 -5.15
CA PHE A 52 10.17 -4.48 -4.77
C PHE A 52 10.14 -2.96 -4.96
N ALA A 53 10.42 -2.22 -3.88
CA ALA A 53 10.61 -0.78 -3.98
C ALA A 53 11.99 -0.50 -4.59
N TYR A 54 12.08 0.55 -5.42
CA TYR A 54 13.31 0.83 -6.16
C TYR A 54 14.49 1.19 -5.26
N ASP A 55 14.21 1.87 -4.15
CA ASP A 55 15.19 2.30 -3.15
C ASP A 55 14.53 2.54 -1.78
N GLU A 56 15.34 2.97 -0.80
CA GLU A 56 14.88 3.26 0.56
C GLU A 56 13.86 4.40 0.59
N GLU A 57 14.09 5.44 -0.22
CA GLU A 57 13.22 6.62 -0.28
C GLU A 57 11.83 6.23 -0.77
N SER A 58 11.77 5.43 -1.82
CA SER A 58 10.55 4.84 -2.36
C SER A 58 9.84 3.98 -1.31
N ALA A 59 10.56 3.13 -0.57
CA ALA A 59 10.00 2.30 0.50
C ALA A 59 9.39 3.15 1.63
N ARG A 60 10.11 4.17 2.10
CA ARG A 60 9.61 5.14 3.08
C ARG A 60 8.38 5.86 2.55
N ARG A 61 8.41 6.28 1.29
CA ARG A 61 7.30 7.00 0.65
C ARG A 61 6.03 6.16 0.53
N ILE A 62 6.14 4.88 0.17
CA ILE A 62 5.01 3.94 0.18
C ILE A 62 4.40 3.86 1.58
N ALA A 63 5.26 3.69 2.59
CA ALA A 63 4.79 3.56 3.98
C ALA A 63 4.13 4.83 4.50
N GLU A 64 4.66 6.00 4.14
CA GLU A 64 4.08 7.31 4.46
C GLU A 64 2.71 7.51 3.80
N LEU A 65 2.58 7.19 2.51
CA LEU A 65 1.32 7.30 1.78
C LEU A 65 0.25 6.41 2.40
N ILE A 66 0.52 5.12 2.62
CA ILE A 66 -0.47 4.22 3.25
C ILE A 66 -0.86 4.73 4.65
N ARG A 67 0.12 5.21 5.44
CA ARG A 67 -0.13 5.78 6.78
C ARG A 67 -0.98 7.04 6.75
N ALA A 68 -0.78 7.91 5.76
CA ALA A 68 -1.49 9.18 5.61
C ALA A 68 -2.88 9.00 5.02
N MET A 69 -3.04 8.09 4.05
CA MET A 69 -4.28 7.94 3.29
C MET A 69 -5.34 7.10 4.02
N THR A 70 -4.95 5.98 4.63
CA THR A 70 -5.90 5.03 5.24
C THR A 70 -6.77 5.56 6.39
N PRO A 71 -6.35 6.59 7.16
CA PRO A 71 -7.22 7.21 8.17
C PRO A 71 -8.21 8.25 7.60
N MET A 72 -8.10 8.62 6.31
CA MET A 72 -8.94 9.68 5.74
C MET A 72 -10.39 9.20 5.59
N PRO A 73 -11.38 10.01 6.03
CA PRO A 73 -12.79 9.60 6.04
C PRO A 73 -13.40 9.53 4.63
N ASP A 74 -12.96 10.42 3.74
CA ASP A 74 -13.39 10.48 2.35
C ASP A 74 -12.20 10.09 1.45
N HIS A 75 -12.48 9.27 0.43
CA HIS A 75 -11.55 8.91 -0.62
C HIS A 75 -12.29 8.69 -1.93
N LEU A 76 -11.59 8.85 -3.06
CA LEU A 76 -12.02 8.38 -4.36
C LEU A 76 -11.23 7.13 -4.72
N ARG A 77 -11.92 6.11 -5.22
CA ARG A 77 -11.32 4.92 -5.82
C ARG A 77 -11.68 4.93 -7.31
N ILE A 78 -10.66 5.01 -8.17
CA ILE A 78 -10.77 5.05 -9.63
C ILE A 78 -10.27 3.72 -10.20
N GLY A 79 -10.87 3.25 -11.29
CA GLY A 79 -10.60 1.94 -11.88
C GLY A 79 -11.53 0.83 -11.36
N GLY A 80 -11.26 -0.41 -11.76
CA GLY A 80 -12.06 -1.59 -11.36
C GLY A 80 -11.38 -2.41 -10.28
N THR A 81 -11.82 -3.65 -10.08
CA THR A 81 -11.44 -4.44 -8.91
C THR A 81 -10.01 -4.96 -8.92
N GLY A 82 -9.32 -4.93 -10.06
CA GLY A 82 -7.96 -5.47 -10.20
C GLY A 82 -7.12 -4.72 -11.23
N ILE A 83 -5.84 -5.08 -11.27
CA ILE A 83 -4.78 -4.35 -11.99
C ILE A 83 -4.97 -4.29 -13.50
N GLN A 84 -5.58 -5.31 -14.10
CA GLN A 84 -5.84 -5.32 -15.55
C GLN A 84 -7.05 -4.46 -15.95
N THR A 85 -7.73 -3.81 -15.00
CA THR A 85 -8.89 -2.99 -15.35
C THR A 85 -8.49 -1.81 -16.21
N GLY A 86 -9.20 -1.61 -17.32
CA GLY A 86 -9.04 -0.42 -18.14
C GLY A 86 -7.66 -0.29 -18.78
N GLN A 87 -6.96 -1.41 -18.99
CA GLN A 87 -5.63 -1.45 -19.62
C GLN A 87 -5.57 -0.70 -20.98
N ASP A 88 -6.69 -0.63 -21.69
CA ASP A 88 -6.81 0.04 -22.99
C ASP A 88 -7.39 1.48 -22.88
N THR A 89 -7.32 2.08 -21.68
CA THR A 89 -7.86 3.42 -21.40
C THR A 89 -6.76 4.39 -20.98
N ASP A 90 -7.08 5.68 -20.97
CA ASP A 90 -6.18 6.73 -20.49
C ASP A 90 -5.91 6.66 -18.97
N HIS A 91 -6.58 5.76 -18.24
CA HIS A 91 -6.44 5.58 -16.80
C HIS A 91 -6.49 4.09 -16.41
N PRO A 92 -5.43 3.31 -16.71
CA PRO A 92 -5.40 1.88 -16.43
C PRO A 92 -5.16 1.58 -14.94
N GLY A 93 -5.55 0.38 -14.49
CA GLY A 93 -5.29 -0.08 -13.13
C GLY A 93 -6.23 0.52 -12.09
N VAL A 94 -5.69 0.79 -10.90
CA VAL A 94 -6.47 1.25 -9.73
C VAL A 94 -5.76 2.39 -9.02
N GLU A 95 -6.47 3.51 -8.87
CA GLU A 95 -5.98 4.69 -8.17
C GLU A 95 -6.85 5.02 -6.96
N TRP A 96 -6.19 5.38 -5.85
CA TRP A 96 -6.84 6.01 -4.70
C TRP A 96 -6.41 7.47 -4.58
N VAL A 97 -7.39 8.33 -4.34
CA VAL A 97 -7.19 9.76 -4.11
C VAL A 97 -7.82 10.15 -2.79
N VAL A 98 -7.05 10.83 -1.93
CA VAL A 98 -7.54 11.40 -0.66
C VAL A 98 -7.08 12.84 -0.54
N ALA A 99 -7.75 13.62 0.29
CA ALA A 99 -7.25 14.93 0.68
C ALA A 99 -5.99 14.82 1.56
N THR A 100 -5.15 15.85 1.52
CA THR A 100 -4.00 16.00 2.44
C THR A 100 -4.42 16.40 3.85
N ALA A 101 -5.64 16.91 4.02
CA ALA A 101 -6.20 17.33 5.29
C ALA A 101 -7.72 17.13 5.32
N VAL A 102 -8.27 16.87 6.52
CA VAL A 102 -9.73 16.78 6.71
C VAL A 102 -10.32 18.18 6.72
N VAL A 103 -11.31 18.41 5.85
CA VAL A 103 -12.05 19.66 5.74
C VAL A 103 -13.53 19.39 5.95
N GLU A 104 -14.19 20.20 6.77
CA GLU A 104 -15.64 20.17 6.93
C GLU A 104 -16.29 21.00 5.81
N ASP A 105 -16.76 20.33 4.77
CA ASP A 105 -17.59 20.91 3.71
C ASP A 105 -18.77 19.97 3.42
N ALA A 106 -19.91 20.51 3.00
CA ALA A 106 -21.05 19.67 2.61
C ALA A 106 -20.77 18.90 1.30
N ASP A 107 -19.96 19.46 0.41
CA ASP A 107 -19.61 18.87 -0.87
C ASP A 107 -18.40 17.90 -0.73
N PRO A 108 -18.59 16.59 -0.98
CA PRO A 108 -17.50 15.62 -0.93
C PRO A 108 -16.37 15.91 -1.91
N ILE A 109 -16.66 16.52 -3.07
CA ILE A 109 -15.63 16.85 -4.06
C ILE A 109 -14.70 17.94 -3.49
N VAL A 110 -15.26 18.93 -2.81
CA VAL A 110 -14.48 19.99 -2.16
C VAL A 110 -13.64 19.41 -1.02
N ARG A 111 -14.21 18.49 -0.22
CA ARG A 111 -13.47 17.82 0.85
C ARG A 111 -12.25 17.05 0.35
N ILE A 112 -12.34 16.43 -0.84
CA ILE A 112 -11.25 15.62 -1.42
C ILE A 112 -10.23 16.47 -2.17
N THR A 113 -10.65 17.49 -2.91
CA THR A 113 -9.78 18.25 -3.83
C THR A 113 -9.27 19.58 -3.27
N GLY A 114 -9.83 20.08 -2.16
CA GLY A 114 -9.56 21.41 -1.63
C GLY A 114 -8.11 21.66 -1.16
N PRO A 115 -7.64 21.01 -0.08
CA PRO A 115 -6.34 21.29 0.54
C PRO A 115 -5.13 20.68 -0.21
N GLY A 116 -5.38 20.00 -1.33
CA GLY A 116 -4.41 19.15 -2.04
C GLY A 116 -4.72 17.67 -1.86
N THR A 117 -4.09 16.83 -2.68
CA THR A 117 -4.34 15.38 -2.72
C THR A 117 -3.11 14.55 -2.41
N HIS A 118 -3.34 13.37 -1.81
CA HIS A 118 -2.43 12.24 -1.91
C HIS A 118 -3.02 11.23 -2.87
N ARG A 119 -2.16 10.69 -3.75
CA ARG A 119 -2.52 9.72 -4.76
C ARG A 119 -1.60 8.53 -4.68
N LEU A 120 -2.18 7.34 -4.80
CA LEU A 120 -1.48 6.08 -4.90
C LEU A 120 -2.09 5.31 -6.06
N TRP A 121 -1.28 4.88 -7.01
CA TRP A 121 -1.77 4.28 -8.25
C TRP A 121 -1.03 2.99 -8.57
N VAL A 122 -1.77 1.88 -8.67
CA VAL A 122 -1.27 0.60 -9.16
C VAL A 122 -1.60 0.53 -10.65
N VAL A 123 -0.58 0.47 -11.51
CA VAL A 123 -0.73 0.55 -12.97
C VAL A 123 -0.14 -0.68 -13.68
N PRO A 124 -0.79 -1.22 -14.71
CA PRO A 124 -0.11 -2.06 -15.68
C PRO A 124 0.69 -1.16 -16.64
N SER A 125 1.87 -1.59 -17.04
CA SER A 125 2.59 -0.98 -18.15
C SER A 125 1.82 -1.16 -19.45
N THR A 126 2.17 -0.36 -20.46
CA THR A 126 1.57 -0.43 -21.79
C THR A 126 1.83 -1.74 -22.52
N ASP A 127 2.85 -2.50 -22.14
CA ASP A 127 3.10 -3.87 -22.64
C ASP A 127 2.44 -4.95 -21.76
N GLY A 128 1.85 -4.58 -20.62
CA GLY A 128 1.17 -5.48 -19.68
C GLY A 128 2.11 -6.40 -18.88
N GLU A 129 3.42 -6.31 -19.09
CA GLU A 129 4.43 -7.19 -18.49
C GLU A 129 5.01 -6.61 -17.19
N VAL A 130 4.96 -5.29 -17.01
CA VAL A 130 5.45 -4.59 -15.82
C VAL A 130 4.27 -4.00 -15.07
N LEU A 131 4.26 -4.17 -13.75
CA LEU A 131 3.18 -3.68 -12.89
C LEU A 131 3.78 -2.70 -11.89
N GLY A 132 3.42 -1.43 -12.00
CA GLY A 132 4.02 -0.35 -11.21
C GLY A 132 3.15 0.11 -10.04
N LEU A 133 3.81 0.58 -8.98
CA LEU A 133 3.22 1.39 -7.92
C LEU A 133 3.72 2.82 -8.03
N LEU A 134 2.82 3.78 -8.19
CA LEU A 134 3.14 5.18 -8.42
C LEU A 134 2.57 6.09 -7.31
N ASN A 135 3.26 7.20 -7.09
CA ASN A 135 2.81 8.38 -6.34
C ASN A 135 2.72 9.56 -7.32
N PRO A 136 1.56 9.74 -8.01
CA PRO A 136 1.42 10.72 -9.07
C PRO A 136 1.78 12.16 -8.69
N ASP A 137 1.60 12.52 -7.41
CA ASP A 137 1.73 13.89 -6.92
C ASP A 137 3.07 14.17 -6.22
N GLY A 138 4.01 13.21 -6.15
CA GLY A 138 5.25 13.44 -5.42
C GLY A 138 6.50 12.84 -6.06
N ASP A 139 7.58 13.01 -5.31
CA ASP A 139 8.92 12.58 -5.65
C ASP A 139 9.39 11.63 -4.53
N PRO A 140 9.79 10.38 -4.82
CA PRO A 140 9.75 9.75 -6.14
C PRO A 140 8.32 9.53 -6.68
N HIS A 141 8.19 9.56 -8.01
CA HIS A 141 6.95 9.26 -8.73
C HIS A 141 6.74 7.76 -8.87
N GLU A 142 7.77 7.03 -9.31
CA GLU A 142 7.78 5.57 -9.40
C GLU A 142 8.30 4.99 -8.08
N LEU A 143 7.51 4.14 -7.43
CA LEU A 143 7.83 3.66 -6.07
C LEU A 143 8.29 2.20 -6.07
N ALA A 144 7.60 1.33 -6.78
CA ALA A 144 7.85 -0.10 -6.76
C ALA A 144 7.36 -0.81 -8.01
N GLU A 145 7.89 -2.00 -8.23
CA GLU A 145 7.45 -2.95 -9.26
C GLU A 145 6.88 -4.21 -8.58
N PHE A 146 5.66 -4.61 -8.96
CA PHE A 146 5.03 -5.83 -8.46
C PHE A 146 5.63 -7.07 -9.13
N THR A 147 5.70 -8.15 -8.37
CA THR A 147 6.28 -9.43 -8.84
C THR A 147 5.34 -10.21 -9.75
N SER A 148 4.03 -9.93 -9.69
CA SER A 148 2.99 -10.59 -10.48
C SER A 148 1.66 -9.83 -10.43
N VAL A 149 0.74 -10.21 -11.34
CA VAL A 149 -0.67 -9.76 -11.33
C VAL A 149 -1.34 -10.08 -10.00
N ASP A 150 -1.20 -11.31 -9.52
CA ASP A 150 -1.74 -11.73 -8.22
C ASP A 150 -1.18 -10.89 -7.07
N GLY A 151 0.10 -10.50 -7.16
CA GLY A 151 0.74 -9.66 -6.16
C GLY A 151 0.19 -8.23 -6.15
N ALA A 152 -0.05 -7.65 -7.33
CA ALA A 152 -0.69 -6.35 -7.48
C ALA A 152 -2.15 -6.39 -7.00
N ASP A 153 -2.91 -7.43 -7.34
CA ASP A 153 -4.30 -7.60 -6.91
C ASP A 153 -4.42 -7.83 -5.40
N ALA A 154 -3.49 -8.58 -4.79
CA ALA A 154 -3.42 -8.74 -3.34
C ALA A 154 -3.13 -7.40 -2.63
N PHE A 155 -2.24 -6.58 -3.21
CA PHE A 155 -1.99 -5.23 -2.71
C PHE A 155 -3.25 -4.35 -2.82
N ILE A 156 -3.93 -4.36 -3.97
CA ILE A 156 -5.18 -3.62 -4.19
C ILE A 156 -6.23 -4.00 -3.15
N ALA A 157 -6.47 -5.31 -2.95
CA ALA A 157 -7.43 -5.81 -1.98
C ALA A 157 -7.08 -5.37 -0.54
N MET A 158 -5.79 -5.36 -0.20
CA MET A 158 -5.33 -4.89 1.11
C MET A 158 -5.59 -3.39 1.31
N ILE A 159 -5.28 -2.55 0.33
CA ILE A 159 -5.53 -1.10 0.43
C ILE A 159 -7.04 -0.82 0.51
N ASP A 160 -7.86 -1.47 -0.31
CA ASP A 160 -9.32 -1.35 -0.26
C ASP A 160 -9.86 -1.77 1.14
N ALA A 161 -9.33 -2.86 1.72
CA ALA A 161 -9.71 -3.30 3.06
C ALA A 161 -9.27 -2.30 4.15
N LEU A 162 -8.11 -1.66 4.02
CA LEU A 162 -7.66 -0.63 4.96
C LEU A 162 -8.55 0.62 4.93
N PHE A 163 -9.01 1.04 3.74
CA PHE A 163 -9.98 2.13 3.60
C PHE A 163 -11.36 1.78 4.19
N ALA A 164 -11.83 0.54 4.00
CA ALA A 164 -13.10 0.08 4.54
C ALA A 164 -13.13 0.05 6.08
N LEU A 165 -11.97 -0.01 6.73
CA LEU A 165 -11.84 -0.05 8.19
C LEU A 165 -11.90 1.32 8.88
N GLN A 166 -11.97 2.44 8.15
CA GLN A 166 -11.92 3.80 8.71
C GLN A 166 -10.86 3.97 9.83
N GLY A 167 -9.66 3.38 9.66
CA GLY A 167 -8.56 3.55 10.60
C GLY A 167 -8.47 2.57 11.79
N SER A 168 -9.06 1.37 11.75
CA SER A 168 -8.75 0.31 12.74
C SER A 168 -7.29 -0.14 12.63
N ARG A 169 -6.39 0.55 13.35
CA ARG A 169 -4.97 0.19 13.48
C ARG A 169 -4.77 -0.99 14.44
N GLY A 170 -4.20 -2.08 13.91
CA GLY A 170 -3.29 -2.98 14.62
C GLY A 170 -3.90 -4.14 15.41
N PHE A 171 -3.51 -5.37 15.05
CA PHE A 171 -3.26 -6.40 16.06
C PHE A 171 -1.87 -6.09 16.64
N ALA A 172 -1.83 -5.33 17.74
CA ALA A 172 -0.66 -5.36 18.59
C ALA A 172 -0.65 -6.73 19.29
N GLU A 173 0.34 -7.58 18.98
CA GLU A 173 0.69 -8.64 19.91
C GLU A 173 1.16 -7.95 21.20
N GLY A 174 0.35 -8.05 22.26
CA GLY A 174 0.79 -7.65 23.58
C GLY A 174 2.03 -8.45 23.98
N PRO A 175 2.97 -7.89 24.76
CA PRO A 175 3.97 -8.73 25.40
C PRO A 175 3.22 -9.74 26.27
N ALA A 176 3.51 -11.02 26.06
CA ALA A 176 3.09 -12.08 26.96
C ALA A 176 3.67 -11.78 28.35
N GLU A 177 2.88 -11.15 29.21
CA GLU A 177 3.17 -11.12 30.64
C GLU A 177 3.05 -12.56 31.14
N ARG A 178 4.21 -13.16 31.36
CA ARG A 178 4.34 -14.31 32.24
C ARG A 178 3.89 -13.86 33.64
N SER A 179 2.87 -14.51 34.17
CA SER A 179 2.59 -14.61 35.60
C SER A 179 1.91 -15.94 35.85
#